data_AF-A0A7Z6TD95-F1
#
_entry.id   AF-A0A7Z6TD95-F1
#
_cell.length_a   1.000
_cell.length_b   1.000
_cell.length_c   1.000
_cell.angle_alpha   90.00
_cell.angle_beta   90.00
_cell.angle_gamma   90.00
#
_symmetry.space_group_name_H-M   'P 1'
#
loop_
_entity.id
_entity.type
_entity.pdbx_description
1 polymer ?
#
loop_
_entity_poly.entity_id
_entity_poly.type
_entity_poly.pdbx_seq_one_letter_code
_entity_poly.pdbx_strand_id
1 'polypeptide(L)'
;MLIDLNRDLGAEVLRSQALDPSIYSWVRVQAAEKLAKIDKRGADILHAQALDPSMDSWVRVQAAEKLAKIDKRGADILHAQALDPSMDSWVRVQAAEKLAEIDIRRGHDVFHAQALDSTLPIRTRRASAKNLVEGGDTRGANILASSKYRFLKNLGRKR
;
A
#
# COMPACT_ATOMS: atom_id res chain seq x y z
N MET A 1 -38.39 -10.47 4.45
CA MET A 1 -39.00 -9.53 3.49
C MET A 1 -38.65 -8.07 3.79
N LEU A 2 -39.07 -7.45 4.91
CA LEU A 2 -38.71 -6.04 5.23
C LEU A 2 -37.21 -5.86 5.57
N ILE A 3 -36.60 -6.82 6.27
CA ILE A 3 -35.17 -6.78 6.61
C ILE A 3 -34.29 -6.90 5.35
N ASP A 4 -34.68 -7.77 4.41
CA ASP A 4 -33.96 -7.98 3.15
C ASP A 4 -34.06 -6.74 2.26
N LEU A 5 -35.25 -6.13 2.16
CA LEU A 5 -35.44 -4.88 1.42
C LEU A 5 -34.58 -3.74 1.97
N ASN A 6 -34.51 -3.59 3.30
CA ASN A 6 -33.69 -2.53 3.92
C ASN A 6 -32.19 -2.77 3.73
N ARG A 7 -31.75 -4.04 3.68
CA ARG A 7 -30.37 -4.41 3.36
C ARG A 7 -30.04 -4.08 1.91
N ASP A 8 -30.93 -4.38 0.98
CA ASP A 8 -30.75 -4.11 -0.45
C ASP A 8 -30.71 -2.60 -0.74
N LEU A 9 -31.59 -1.81 -0.13
CA LEU A 9 -31.53 -0.34 -0.22
C LEU A 9 -30.21 0.20 0.36
N GLY A 10 -29.78 -0.30 1.52
CA GLY A 10 -28.51 0.10 2.11
C GLY A 10 -27.30 -0.21 1.22
N ALA A 11 -27.31 -1.37 0.57
CA ALA A 11 -26.27 -1.77 -0.38
C ALA A 11 -26.23 -0.85 -1.61
N GLU A 12 -27.39 -0.49 -2.18
CA GLU A 12 -27.44 0.42 -3.34
C GLU A 12 -27.00 1.86 -2.99
N VAL A 13 -27.32 2.36 -1.80
CA VAL A 13 -26.83 3.68 -1.34
C VAL A 13 -25.30 3.69 -1.23
N LEU A 14 -24.72 2.66 -0.58
CA LEU A 14 -23.27 2.54 -0.46
C LEU A 14 -22.59 2.38 -1.83
N ARG A 15 -23.20 1.60 -2.73
CA ARG A 15 -22.72 1.44 -4.10
C ARG A 15 -22.72 2.77 -4.86
N SER A 16 -23.81 3.54 -4.77
CA SER A 16 -23.91 4.87 -5.40
C SER A 16 -22.80 5.78 -4.90
N GLN A 17 -22.61 5.87 -3.58
CA GLN A 17 -21.55 6.69 -2.98
C GLN A 17 -20.14 6.24 -3.38
N ALA A 18 -19.90 4.94 -3.51
CA ALA A 18 -18.59 4.42 -3.91
C ALA A 18 -18.24 4.75 -5.37
N LEU A 19 -19.25 4.88 -6.23
CA LEU A 19 -19.10 5.12 -7.67
C LEU A 19 -19.19 6.60 -8.06
N ASP A 20 -19.74 7.46 -7.21
CA ASP A 20 -19.95 8.88 -7.49
C ASP A 20 -18.62 9.65 -7.56
N PRO A 21 -18.19 10.14 -8.74
CA PRO A 21 -16.94 10.88 -8.88
C PRO A 21 -16.98 12.28 -8.26
N SER A 22 -18.16 12.82 -7.91
CA SER A 22 -18.29 14.10 -7.22
C SER A 22 -17.96 14.03 -5.72
N ILE A 23 -17.88 12.81 -5.17
CA ILE A 23 -17.51 12.56 -3.78
C ILE A 23 -16.00 12.41 -3.66
N TYR A 24 -15.43 12.90 -2.55
CA TYR A 24 -14.02 12.72 -2.24
C TYR A 24 -13.61 11.24 -2.31
N SER A 25 -12.49 10.99 -2.98
CA SER A 25 -11.96 9.65 -3.26
C SER A 25 -11.84 8.75 -2.02
N TRP A 26 -11.42 9.29 -0.88
CA TRP A 26 -11.33 8.54 0.39
C TRP A 26 -12.70 8.12 0.94
N VAL A 27 -13.75 8.94 0.77
CA VAL A 27 -15.12 8.60 1.17
C VAL A 27 -15.67 7.50 0.26
N ARG A 28 -15.36 7.56 -1.04
CA ARG A 28 -15.72 6.51 -2.00
C ARG A 28 -15.12 5.15 -1.62
N VAL A 29 -13.86 5.12 -1.14
CA VAL A 29 -13.22 3.91 -0.61
C VAL A 29 -13.92 3.40 0.65
N GLN A 30 -14.28 4.29 1.58
CA GLN A 30 -15.02 3.88 2.78
C GLN A 30 -16.42 3.33 2.46
N ALA A 31 -17.11 3.90 1.48
CA ALA A 31 -18.39 3.39 1.03
C ALA A 31 -18.24 1.99 0.42
N ALA A 32 -17.19 1.77 -0.40
CA ALA A 32 -16.88 0.45 -0.95
C ALA A 32 -16.50 -0.58 0.12
N GLU A 33 -15.71 -0.19 1.14
CA GLU A 33 -15.37 -1.04 2.29
C GLU A 33 -16.62 -1.45 3.09
N LYS A 34 -17.54 -0.50 3.35
CA LYS A 34 -18.81 -0.79 4.02
C LYS A 34 -19.69 -1.71 3.17
N LEU A 35 -19.77 -1.47 1.86
CA LEU A 35 -20.51 -2.32 0.93
C LEU A 35 -19.94 -3.74 0.94
N ALA A 36 -18.62 -3.89 0.93
CA ALA A 36 -17.95 -5.20 0.87
C ALA A 36 -18.29 -6.11 2.05
N LYS A 37 -18.72 -5.55 3.20
CA LYS A 37 -19.18 -6.32 4.36
C LYS A 37 -20.54 -6.97 4.15
N ILE A 38 -21.35 -6.48 3.21
CA ILE A 38 -22.73 -6.92 3.00
C ILE A 38 -23.00 -7.40 1.57
N ASP A 39 -22.14 -7.06 0.60
CA ASP A 39 -22.27 -7.37 -0.82
C ASP A 39 -20.89 -7.46 -1.51
N LYS A 40 -20.67 -8.51 -2.30
CA LYS A 40 -19.42 -8.77 -3.03
C LYS A 40 -19.00 -7.63 -3.96
N ARG A 41 -19.96 -6.84 -4.47
CA ARG A 41 -19.69 -5.69 -5.36
C ARG A 41 -18.78 -4.67 -4.70
N GLY A 42 -18.77 -4.56 -3.37
CA GLY A 42 -17.85 -3.67 -2.65
C GLY A 42 -16.38 -4.04 -2.87
N ALA A 43 -16.05 -5.34 -2.88
CA ALA A 43 -14.68 -5.80 -3.15
C ALA A 43 -14.24 -5.46 -4.59
N ASP A 44 -15.14 -5.62 -5.56
CA ASP A 44 -14.85 -5.28 -6.96
C ASP A 44 -14.68 -3.77 -7.18
N ILE A 45 -15.42 -2.94 -6.43
CA ILE A 45 -15.24 -1.48 -6.46
C ILE A 45 -13.92 -1.08 -5.81
N LEU A 46 -13.55 -1.65 -4.65
CA LEU A 46 -12.24 -1.42 -4.03
C LEU A 46 -11.10 -1.81 -4.98
N HIS A 47 -11.24 -2.93 -5.69
CA HIS A 47 -10.28 -3.36 -6.71
C HIS A 47 -10.13 -2.33 -7.83
N ALA A 48 -11.24 -1.83 -8.37
CA ALA A 48 -11.21 -0.78 -9.40
C ALA A 48 -10.57 0.51 -8.88
N GLN A 49 -10.92 0.97 -7.69
CA GLN A 49 -10.38 2.18 -7.06
C GLN A 49 -8.87 2.07 -6.78
N ALA A 50 -8.38 0.90 -6.38
CA ALA A 50 -6.95 0.68 -6.15
C ALA A 50 -6.11 0.76 -7.44
N LEU A 51 -6.73 0.45 -8.58
CA LEU A 51 -6.10 0.47 -9.90
C LEU A 51 -6.31 1.79 -10.66
N ASP A 52 -7.21 2.67 -10.22
CA ASP A 52 -7.56 3.91 -10.92
C ASP A 52 -6.45 4.97 -10.80
N PRO A 53 -5.69 5.27 -11.87
CA PRO A 53 -4.60 6.24 -11.82
C PRO A 53 -5.07 7.69 -11.68
N SER A 54 -6.36 7.97 -11.87
CA SER A 54 -6.93 9.31 -11.63
C SER A 54 -7.15 9.61 -10.14
N MET A 55 -7.15 8.56 -9.30
CA MET A 55 -7.24 8.71 -7.86
C MET A 55 -5.88 9.01 -7.25
N ASP A 56 -5.89 9.80 -6.17
CA ASP A 56 -4.72 10.06 -5.35
C ASP A 56 -4.04 8.73 -4.94
N SER A 57 -2.71 8.68 -5.06
CA SER A 57 -1.92 7.47 -4.86
C SER A 57 -2.04 6.90 -3.44
N TRP A 58 -2.22 7.74 -2.41
CA TRP A 58 -2.47 7.27 -1.04
C TRP A 58 -3.84 6.60 -0.94
N VAL A 59 -4.85 7.17 -1.59
CA VAL A 59 -6.19 6.60 -1.60
C VAL A 59 -6.21 5.26 -2.34
N ARG A 60 -5.44 5.12 -3.42
CA ARG A 60 -5.26 3.84 -4.11
C ARG A 60 -4.62 2.77 -3.21
N VAL A 61 -3.62 3.12 -2.40
CA VAL A 61 -3.02 2.20 -1.40
C VAL A 61 -4.05 1.83 -0.34
N GLN A 62 -4.83 2.80 0.15
CA GLN A 62 -5.91 2.54 1.11
C GLN A 62 -6.96 1.59 0.54
N ALA A 63 -7.38 1.77 -0.71
CA ALA A 63 -8.32 0.86 -1.38
C ALA A 63 -7.75 -0.57 -1.46
N ALA A 64 -6.47 -0.71 -1.83
CA ALA A 64 -5.78 -1.99 -1.87
C ALA A 64 -5.67 -2.63 -0.48
N GLU A 65 -5.36 -1.86 0.56
CA GLU A 65 -5.32 -2.31 1.97
C GLU A 65 -6.69 -2.82 2.42
N LYS A 66 -7.77 -2.07 2.14
CA LYS A 66 -9.12 -2.51 2.48
C LYS A 66 -9.51 -3.79 1.74
N LEU A 67 -9.17 -3.88 0.46
CA LEU A 67 -9.41 -5.08 -0.34
C LEU A 67 -8.63 -6.27 0.20
N ALA A 68 -7.37 -6.09 0.59
CA ALA A 68 -6.48 -7.16 1.04
C ALA A 68 -6.96 -7.86 2.31
N LYS A 69 -7.81 -7.20 3.12
CA LYS A 69 -8.46 -7.78 4.30
C LYS A 69 -9.56 -8.78 3.97
N ILE A 70 -10.07 -8.77 2.73
CA ILE A 70 -11.22 -9.58 2.29
C ILE A 70 -10.96 -10.37 1.01
N ASP A 71 -9.92 -10.03 0.24
CA ASP A 71 -9.60 -10.61 -1.06
C ASP A 71 -8.09 -10.51 -1.34
N LYS A 72 -7.48 -11.62 -1.74
CA LYS A 72 -6.04 -11.72 -2.07
C LYS A 72 -5.58 -10.71 -3.12
N ARG A 73 -6.47 -10.26 -4.02
CA ARG A 73 -6.16 -9.26 -5.04
C ARG A 73 -5.60 -7.97 -4.44
N GLY A 74 -6.03 -7.60 -3.22
CA GLY A 74 -5.51 -6.42 -2.55
C GLY A 74 -4.01 -6.51 -2.22
N ALA A 75 -3.55 -7.66 -1.74
CA ALA A 75 -2.12 -7.87 -1.45
C ALA A 75 -1.27 -7.84 -2.74
N ASP A 76 -1.80 -8.36 -3.84
CA ASP A 76 -1.13 -8.29 -5.15
C ASP A 76 -1.03 -6.85 -5.67
N ILE A 77 -2.06 -6.04 -5.47
CA ILE A 77 -2.03 -4.62 -5.82
C ILE A 77 -1.06 -3.84 -4.94
N LEU A 78 -1.05 -4.07 -3.62
CA LEU A 78 -0.08 -3.43 -2.71
C LEU A 78 1.36 -3.74 -3.13
N HIS A 79 1.63 -5.00 -3.49
CA HIS A 79 2.94 -5.41 -4.01
C HIS A 79 3.31 -4.64 -5.28
N ALA A 80 2.38 -4.55 -6.24
CA ALA A 80 2.62 -3.80 -7.48
C ALA A 80 2.86 -2.31 -7.21
N GLN A 81 2.02 -1.67 -6.40
CA GLN A 81 2.14 -0.25 -6.02
C GLN A 81 3.46 0.05 -5.30
N ALA A 82 3.95 -0.85 -4.45
CA ALA A 82 5.21 -0.65 -3.75
C ALA A 82 6.45 -0.70 -4.65
N LEU A 83 6.34 -1.34 -5.82
CA LEU A 83 7.39 -1.47 -6.81
C LEU A 83 7.22 -0.51 -8.01
N ASP A 84 6.09 0.18 -8.11
CA ASP A 84 5.76 1.06 -9.23
C ASP A 84 6.63 2.34 -9.20
N PRO A 85 7.55 2.54 -10.17
CA PRO A 85 8.43 3.71 -10.20
C PRO A 85 7.68 5.02 -10.51
N SER A 86 6.44 4.96 -11.01
CA SER A 86 5.62 6.16 -11.26
C SER A 86 4.99 6.73 -9.98
N MET A 87 4.95 5.95 -8.90
CA MET A 87 4.40 6.38 -7.62
C MET A 87 5.44 7.12 -6.79
N ASP A 88 4.96 8.08 -5.97
CA ASP A 88 5.81 8.76 -5.01
C ASP A 88 6.51 7.75 -4.08
N SER A 89 7.79 8.02 -3.81
CA SER A 89 8.64 7.10 -3.08
C SER A 89 8.15 6.80 -1.66
N TRP A 90 7.47 7.73 -0.99
CA TRP A 90 6.88 7.49 0.32
C TRP A 90 5.63 6.60 0.23
N VAL A 91 4.81 6.82 -0.80
CA VAL A 91 3.63 5.98 -1.05
C VAL A 91 4.06 4.53 -1.34
N ARG A 92 5.16 4.33 -2.06
CA ARG A 92 5.75 3.01 -2.29
C ARG A 92 6.15 2.31 -0.98
N VAL A 93 6.74 3.03 -0.03
CA VAL A 93 7.10 2.46 1.30
C VAL A 93 5.83 2.10 2.07
N GLN A 94 4.81 2.95 2.00
CA GLN A 94 3.53 2.71 2.70
C GLN A 94 2.79 1.51 2.13
N ALA A 95 2.80 1.32 0.82
CA ALA A 95 2.26 0.11 0.20
C ALA A 95 3.01 -1.15 0.67
N ALA A 96 4.34 -1.07 0.84
CA ALA A 96 5.15 -2.15 1.40
C ALA A 96 4.84 -2.42 2.89
N GLU A 97 4.63 -1.38 3.70
CA GLU A 97 4.19 -1.49 5.10
C GLU A 97 2.83 -2.20 5.18
N LYS A 98 1.85 -1.75 4.39
CA LYS A 98 0.53 -2.40 4.32
C LYS A 98 0.59 -3.82 3.81
N LEU A 99 1.51 -4.13 2.90
CA LEU A 99 1.75 -5.50 2.48
C LEU A 99 2.36 -6.32 3.62
N ALA A 100 3.31 -5.79 4.38
CA ALA A 100 3.96 -6.49 5.49
C ALA A 100 2.99 -6.79 6.65
N GLU A 101 2.00 -5.92 6.88
CA GLU A 101 0.91 -6.15 7.85
C GLU A 101 0.07 -7.38 7.48
N ILE A 102 0.04 -7.79 6.21
CA ILE A 102 -0.84 -8.85 5.67
C ILE A 102 -0.05 -10.11 5.29
N ASP A 103 1.12 -9.92 4.69
CA ASP A 103 2.10 -10.94 4.31
C ASP A 103 3.51 -10.38 4.58
N ILE A 104 3.98 -10.63 5.81
CA ILE A 104 5.27 -10.14 6.30
C ILE A 104 6.43 -10.49 5.37
N ARG A 105 6.40 -11.69 4.76
CA ARG A 105 7.47 -12.14 3.87
C ARG A 105 7.50 -11.31 2.59
N ARG A 106 6.35 -11.15 1.92
CA ARG A 106 6.26 -10.32 0.70
C ARG A 106 6.58 -8.85 1.00
N GLY A 107 6.12 -8.33 2.13
CA GLY A 107 6.43 -6.96 2.56
C GLY A 107 7.93 -6.76 2.79
N HIS A 108 8.59 -7.68 3.49
CA HIS A 108 10.04 -7.66 3.69
C HIS A 108 10.81 -7.76 2.37
N ASP A 109 10.39 -8.62 1.45
CA ASP A 109 11.07 -8.72 0.14
C ASP A 109 10.97 -7.41 -0.66
N VAL A 110 9.83 -6.71 -0.58
CA VAL A 110 9.68 -5.36 -1.15
C VAL A 110 10.56 -4.33 -0.45
N PHE A 111 10.59 -4.30 0.89
CA PHE A 111 11.48 -3.38 1.61
C PHE A 111 12.95 -3.64 1.29
N HIS A 112 13.34 -4.89 1.12
CA HIS A 112 14.69 -5.27 0.71
C HIS A 112 15.02 -4.71 -0.68
N ALA A 113 14.11 -4.87 -1.65
CA ALA A 113 14.27 -4.31 -2.98
C ALA A 113 14.39 -2.77 -2.94
N GLN A 114 13.49 -2.08 -2.23
CA GLN A 114 13.52 -0.62 -2.09
C GLN A 114 14.79 -0.11 -1.39
N ALA A 115 15.30 -0.83 -0.38
CA ALA A 115 16.53 -0.44 0.31
C ALA A 115 17.77 -0.53 -0.60
N LEU A 116 17.76 -1.46 -1.56
CA LEU A 116 18.84 -1.66 -2.53
C LEU A 116 18.70 -0.78 -3.78
N ASP A 117 17.50 -0.33 -4.11
CA ASP A 117 17.21 0.51 -5.27
C ASP A 117 17.93 1.87 -5.18
N SER A 118 18.96 2.05 -6.00
CA SER A 118 19.76 3.29 -6.03
C SER A 118 19.06 4.47 -6.70
N THR A 119 17.94 4.24 -7.38
CA THR A 119 17.13 5.30 -7.99
C THR A 119 16.25 6.01 -6.97
N LEU A 120 15.96 5.35 -5.84
CA LEU A 120 15.19 5.91 -4.75
C LEU A 120 15.99 6.93 -3.92
N PRO A 121 15.33 7.99 -3.40
CA PRO A 121 15.95 8.90 -2.46
C PRO A 121 16.54 8.15 -1.26
N ILE A 122 17.70 8.61 -0.76
CA ILE A 122 18.38 7.96 0.37
C ILE A 122 17.49 7.84 1.61
N ARG A 123 16.55 8.76 1.81
CA ARG A 123 15.59 8.71 2.92
C ARG A 123 14.66 7.51 2.78
N THR A 124 14.11 7.28 1.59
CA THR A 124 13.24 6.14 1.27
C THR A 124 13.98 4.82 1.46
N ARG A 125 15.18 4.69 0.89
CA ARG A 125 16.02 3.49 1.02
C ARG A 125 16.33 3.15 2.47
N ARG A 126 16.62 4.18 3.29
CA ARG A 126 16.85 4.03 4.73
C ARG A 126 15.58 3.67 5.49
N ALA A 127 14.43 4.22 5.10
CA ALA A 127 13.14 3.88 5.70
C ALA A 127 12.81 2.40 5.46
N SER A 128 12.95 1.90 4.22
CA SER A 128 12.75 0.48 3.93
C SER A 128 13.71 -0.43 4.71
N ALA A 129 14.98 -0.05 4.82
CA ALA A 129 15.94 -0.81 5.64
C ALA A 129 15.62 -0.78 7.15
N LYS A 130 15.05 0.31 7.66
CA LYS A 130 14.57 0.39 9.05
C LYS A 130 13.34 -0.49 9.28
N ASN A 131 12.37 -0.42 8.38
CA ASN A 131 11.17 -1.27 8.42
C ASN A 131 11.56 -2.77 8.45
N LEU A 132 12.59 -3.18 7.70
CA LEU A 132 13.15 -4.55 7.82
C LEU A 132 13.65 -4.86 9.24
N VAL A 133 14.43 -3.97 9.84
CA VAL A 133 14.95 -4.17 11.22
C VAL A 133 13.80 -4.24 12.23
N GLU A 134 12.82 -3.36 12.11
CA GLU A 134 11.65 -3.30 12.98
C GLU A 134 10.79 -4.57 12.83
N GLY A 135 10.71 -5.13 11.62
CA GLY A 135 10.09 -6.44 11.34
C GLY A 135 10.96 -7.65 11.71
N GLY A 136 12.15 -7.46 12.27
CA GLY A 136 13.05 -8.56 12.67
C GLY A 136 13.87 -9.18 11.53
N ASP A 137 13.89 -8.56 10.36
CA ASP A 137 14.69 -9.00 9.21
C ASP A 137 16.11 -8.41 9.25
N THR A 138 17.08 -9.30 9.48
CA THR A 138 18.50 -8.96 9.59
C THR A 138 19.10 -8.34 8.32
N ARG A 139 18.47 -8.54 7.14
CA ARG A 139 18.89 -7.88 5.88
C ARG A 139 18.90 -6.37 6.04
N GLY A 140 17.96 -5.80 6.80
CA GLY A 140 17.89 -4.36 7.09
C GLY A 140 19.14 -3.84 7.79
N ALA A 141 19.58 -4.53 8.84
CA ALA A 141 20.77 -4.16 9.61
C ALA A 141 22.05 -4.21 8.74
N ASN A 142 22.18 -5.25 7.92
CA ASN A 142 23.31 -5.42 6.98
C ASN A 142 23.40 -4.26 5.97
N ILE A 143 22.25 -3.81 5.45
CA ILE A 143 22.19 -2.68 4.51
C ILE A 143 22.58 -1.37 5.19
N LEU A 144 22.06 -1.11 6.40
CA LEU A 144 22.36 0.10 7.16
C LEU A 144 23.85 0.18 7.54
N ALA A 145 24.44 -0.93 7.99
CA ALA A 145 25.86 -1.03 8.32
C ALA A 145 26.76 -0.76 7.09
N SER A 146 26.43 -1.39 5.95
CA SER A 146 27.17 -1.23 4.69
C SER A 146 27.11 0.19 4.13
N SER A 147 26.00 0.88 4.35
CA SER A 147 25.81 2.27 3.93
C SER A 147 26.64 3.24 4.78
N LYS A 148 26.69 3.02 6.11
CA LYS A 148 27.52 3.77 7.05
C LYS A 148 29.01 3.64 6.70
N TYR A 149 29.47 2.43 6.40
CA TYR A 149 30.87 2.18 6.03
C TYR A 149 31.28 2.91 4.75
N ARG A 150 30.44 2.86 3.70
CA ARG A 150 30.70 3.58 2.43
C ARG A 150 30.78 5.09 2.63
N PHE A 151 29.91 5.67 3.46
CA PHE A 151 29.92 7.10 3.76
C PHE A 151 31.24 7.53 4.42
N LEU A 152 31.69 6.82 5.46
CA LEU A 152 32.94 7.12 6.16
C LEU A 152 34.17 6.96 5.25
N LYS A 153 34.22 5.91 4.42
CA LYS A 153 35.30 5.68 3.45
C LYS A 153 35.41 6.82 2.43
N ASN A 154 34.29 7.37 1.99
CA ASN A 154 34.28 8.49 1.04
C ASN A 154 34.69 9.82 1.69
N LEU A 155 34.48 10.00 2.99
CA LEU A 155 34.94 11.17 3.75
C LEU A 155 36.47 11.18 3.94
N GLY A 156 37.06 10.01 4.17
CA GLY A 156 38.51 9.84 4.32
C GLY A 156 39.32 9.97 3.03
N ARG A 157 38.68 9.88 1.85
CA ARG A 157 39.32 10.04 0.52
C ARG A 157 39.35 11.48 0.00
N LYS A 158 38.71 12.42 0.69
CA LYS A 158 38.68 13.85 0.33
C LYS A 158 39.70 14.69 1.10
N ARG A 159 40.79 14.09 1.59
CA ARG A 159 41.90 14.78 2.26
C ARG A 159 43.18 14.62 1.47
#